data_AF-A0A5C7QSR7-F1
#
_entry.id   AF-A0A5C7QSR7-F1
#
_cell.length_a   1.000
_cell.length_b   1.000
_cell.length_c   1.000
_cell.angle_alpha   90.00
_cell.angle_beta   90.00
_cell.angle_gamma   90.00
#
_symmetry.space_group_name_H-M   'P 1'
#
loop_
_entity.id
_entity.type
_entity.pdbx_description
1 polymer ?
#
loop_
_entity_poly.entity_id
_entity_poly.type
_entity_poly.pdbx_seq_one_letter_code
_entity_poly.pdbx_strand_id
1 'polypeptide(L)' 'MKKERIVYTSPLDALVAVSKQLSLFENRFQMESEGFIHRYQQGQLDDSADFVEWANAYQHYTALHHQLERQLRAAA' A
#
# COMPACT_ATOMS: atom_id res chain seq x y z
N MET A 1 -16.36 -16.82 -4.10
CA MET A 1 -15.31 -16.00 -3.46
C MET A 1 -15.92 -15.27 -2.27
N LYS A 2 -15.48 -15.55 -1.03
CA LYS A 2 -15.91 -14.78 0.14
C LYS A 2 -15.04 -13.51 0.18
N LYS A 3 -15.65 -12.33 0.03
CA LYS A 3 -14.95 -11.05 0.25
C LYS A 3 -14.78 -10.89 1.76
N GLU A 4 -13.64 -11.30 2.28
CA GLU A 4 -13.26 -10.94 3.65
C GLU A 4 -12.99 -9.44 3.69
N ARG A 5 -13.79 -8.72 4.46
CA ARG A 5 -13.61 -7.29 4.66
C ARG A 5 -12.71 -7.13 5.87
N ILE A 6 -11.46 -6.74 5.65
CA ILE A 6 -10.56 -6.41 6.74
C ILE A 6 -11.12 -5.14 7.40
N VAL A 7 -11.53 -5.24 8.66
CA VAL A 7 -11.99 -4.10 9.46
C VAL A 7 -10.82 -3.65 10.32
N TYR A 8 -10.31 -2.45 10.04
CA TYR A 8 -9.28 -1.81 10.86
C TYR A 8 -9.93 -0.97 11.94
N THR A 9 -9.39 -1.03 13.16
CA THR A 9 -9.94 -0.29 14.32
C THR A 9 -9.61 1.21 14.24
N SER A 10 -8.56 1.60 13.52
CA SER A 10 -8.21 2.99 13.25
C SER A 10 -7.47 3.17 11.92
N PRO A 11 -7.39 4.40 11.36
CA PRO A 11 -6.55 4.69 10.20
C PRO A 11 -5.06 4.40 10.42
N LEU A 12 -4.59 4.49 11.66
CA LEU A 12 -3.21 4.13 12.02
C LEU A 12 -3.00 2.62 11.97
N ASP A 13 -3.94 1.83 12.49
CA ASP A 13 -3.89 0.36 12.39
C ASP A 13 -3.91 -0.10 10.93
N ALA A 14 -4.74 0.56 10.10
CA ALA A 14 -4.77 0.33 8.67
C ALA A 14 -3.42 0.65 8.01
N LEU A 15 -2.78 1.76 8.38
CA LEU A 15 -1.48 2.16 7.83
C LEU A 15 -0.40 1.13 8.19
N VAL A 16 -0.38 0.66 9.44
CA VAL A 16 0.54 -0.37 9.91
C VAL A 16 0.32 -1.69 9.17
N ALA A 17 -0.94 -2.10 8.97
CA ALA A 17 -1.26 -3.34 8.28
C ALA A 17 -0.82 -3.31 6.81
N VAL A 18 -1.11 -2.22 6.10
CA VAL A 18 -0.71 -2.07 4.69
C VAL A 18 0.81 -1.91 4.56
N SER A 19 1.46 -1.21 5.49
CA SER A 19 2.94 -1.14 5.52
C SER A 19 3.57 -2.53 5.64
N LYS A 20 3.05 -3.41 6.51
CA LYS A 20 3.50 -4.80 6.60
C LYS A 20 3.29 -5.57 5.29
N GLN A 21 2.14 -5.37 4.64
CA GLN A 21 1.85 -6.00 3.35
C GLN A 21 2.84 -5.54 2.27
N LEU A 22 3.17 -4.24 2.21
CA LEU A 22 4.18 -3.71 1.31
C LEU A 22 5.55 -4.35 1.57
N SER A 23 5.98 -4.44 2.83
CA SER A 23 7.24 -5.09 3.17
C SER A 23 7.30 -6.56 2.73
N LEU A 24 6.19 -7.29 2.71
CA LEU A 24 6.17 -8.66 2.19
C LEU A 24 6.44 -8.70 0.68
N PHE A 25 5.84 -7.80 -0.09
CA PHE A 25 6.12 -7.70 -1.52
C PHE A 25 7.55 -7.23 -1.79
N GLU A 26 8.03 -6.23 -1.05
CA GLU A 26 9.39 -5.72 -1.19
C GLU A 26 10.44 -6.81 -0.96
N ASN A 27 10.27 -7.60 0.09
CA ASN A 27 11.14 -8.75 0.35
C ASN A 27 10.98 -9.86 -0.69
N ARG A 28 9.75 -10.13 -1.16
CA ARG A 28 9.50 -11.18 -2.16
C ARG A 28 10.15 -10.85 -3.51
N PHE A 29 10.05 -9.61 -3.96
CA PHE A 29 10.52 -9.17 -5.27
C PHE A 29 11.87 -8.44 -5.23
N GLN A 30 12.46 -8.28 -4.04
CA GLN A 30 13.74 -7.59 -3.82
C GLN A 30 13.74 -6.18 -4.45
N MET A 31 12.65 -5.45 -4.26
CA MET A 31 12.41 -4.14 -4.86
C MET A 31 11.58 -3.29 -3.91
N GLU A 32 12.02 -2.05 -3.65
CA GLU A 32 11.25 -1.11 -2.83
C GLU A 32 9.94 -0.70 -3.53
N SER A 33 8.88 -0.44 -2.75
CA SER A 33 7.56 -0.12 -3.31
C SER A 33 7.56 1.14 -4.19
N GLU A 34 8.41 2.13 -3.89
CA GLU A 34 8.59 3.32 -4.73
C GLU A 34 9.19 2.97 -6.10
N GLY A 35 10.20 2.10 -6.13
CA GLY A 35 10.79 1.60 -7.37
C GLY A 35 9.81 0.75 -8.17
N PHE A 36 9.02 -0.08 -7.48
CA PHE A 36 7.97 -0.88 -8.07
C PHE A 36 6.90 -0.02 -8.74
N ILE A 37 6.32 0.96 -8.03
CA ILE A 37 5.21 1.75 -8.59
C ILE A 37 5.63 2.56 -9.80
N HIS A 38 6.88 3.09 -9.79
CA HIS A 38 7.44 3.78 -10.94
C HIS A 38 7.49 2.87 -12.18
N ARG A 39 8.03 1.65 -12.04
CA ARG A 39 8.12 0.69 -13.15
C ARG A 39 6.74 0.20 -13.62
N TYR A 40 5.84 -0.07 -12.67
CA TYR A 40 4.47 -0.50 -12.94
C TYR A 40 3.70 0.54 -13.77
N GLN A 41 3.79 1.82 -13.40
CA GLN A 41 3.14 2.92 -14.12
C GLN A 41 3.71 3.14 -15.53
N GLN A 42 4.97 2.79 -15.76
CA GLN A 42 5.61 2.85 -17.07
C GLN A 42 5.29 1.62 -17.95
N GLY A 43 4.48 0.67 -17.48
CA GLY A 43 4.16 -0.57 -18.20
C GLY A 43 5.36 -1.50 -18.35
N GLN A 44 6.36 -1.39 -17.47
CA GLN A 44 7.59 -2.20 -17.50
C GLN A 44 7.44 -3.52 -16.73
N LEU A 45 6.31 -3.72 -16.06
CA LEU A 45 5.96 -4.93 -15.31
C LEU A 45 4.71 -5.55 -15.94
N ASP A 46 4.54 -6.85 -15.75
CA ASP A 46 3.33 -7.54 -16.22
C ASP A 46 2.10 -7.21 -15.37
N ASP A 47 0.92 -7.58 -15.85
CA ASP A 47 -0.33 -7.44 -15.10
C ASP A 47 -0.59 -8.67 -14.21
N SER A 48 0.46 -9.25 -13.62
CA SER A 48 0.29 -10.36 -12.68
C SER A 48 -0.55 -9.93 -11.48
N ALA A 49 -1.31 -10.88 -10.93
CA ALA A 49 -2.14 -10.63 -9.76
C ALA A 49 -1.33 -10.05 -8.59
N ASP A 50 -0.10 -10.52 -8.40
CA ASP A 50 0.83 -10.02 -7.38
C ASP A 50 1.14 -8.52 -7.58
N PHE A 51 1.41 -8.06 -8.80
CA PHE A 51 1.70 -6.66 -9.08
C PHE A 51 0.46 -5.77 -9.00
N VAL A 52 -0.70 -6.27 -9.43
CA VAL A 52 -1.98 -5.56 -9.24
C VAL A 52 -2.26 -5.38 -7.74
N GLU A 53 -2.08 -6.42 -6.93
CA GLU A 53 -2.26 -6.36 -5.48
C GLU A 53 -1.24 -5.44 -4.80
N TRP A 54 0.02 -5.46 -5.24
CA TRP A 54 1.05 -4.57 -4.71
C TRP A 54 0.76 -3.10 -5.05
N ALA A 55 0.35 -2.79 -6.28
CA ALA A 55 -0.05 -1.44 -6.67
C ALA A 55 -1.24 -0.93 -5.83
N ASN A 56 -2.25 -1.78 -5.62
CA ASN A 56 -3.38 -1.46 -4.76
C ASN A 56 -2.95 -1.21 -3.31
N ALA A 57 -2.05 -2.02 -2.75
CA ALA A 57 -1.52 -1.82 -1.40
C ALA A 57 -0.77 -0.49 -1.29
N TYR A 58 0.05 -0.15 -2.29
CA TYR A 58 0.81 1.09 -2.29
C TYR A 58 -0.10 2.32 -2.36
N GLN A 59 -1.10 2.30 -3.23
CA GLN A 59 -2.11 3.37 -3.30
C GLN A 59 -2.87 3.55 -1.98
N HIS A 60 -3.22 2.44 -1.32
CA HIS A 60 -3.89 2.48 -0.03
C HIS A 60 -3.00 3.09 1.07
N TYR A 61 -1.72 2.69 1.11
CA TYR A 61 -0.73 3.26 2.01
C TYR A 61 -0.62 4.78 1.84
N THR A 62 -0.44 5.24 0.59
CA THR A 62 -0.31 6.67 0.30
C THR A 62 -1.55 7.45 0.75
N ALA A 63 -2.75 6.93 0.50
CA ALA A 63 -4.00 7.59 0.91
C ALA A 63 -4.12 7.72 2.43
N LEU A 64 -3.82 6.65 3.18
CA LEU A 64 -3.84 6.66 4.65
C LEU A 64 -2.79 7.59 5.23
N HIS A 65 -1.57 7.58 4.67
CA HIS A 65 -0.48 8.45 5.11
C HIS A 65 -0.89 9.92 4.99
N HIS A 66 -1.38 10.34 3.82
CA HIS A 66 -1.85 11.71 3.60
C HIS A 66 -3.04 12.07 4.50
N GLN A 67 -3.95 11.14 4.76
CA GLN A 67 -5.06 11.38 5.69
C GLN A 67 -4.56 11.68 7.10
N LEU A 68 -3.64 10.85 7.63
CA LEU A 68 -3.08 11.00 8.96
C LEU A 68 -2.25 12.28 9.08
N GLU A 69 -1.43 12.61 8.08
CA GLU A 69 -0.68 13.87 8.05
C GLU A 69 -1.59 15.09 8.12
N ARG A 70 -2.72 15.09 7.39
CA ARG A 70 -3.69 16.18 7.45
C ARG A 70 -4.31 16.31 8.85
N GLN A 71 -4.66 15.18 9.49
CA GLN A 71 -5.22 15.18 10.85
C GLN A 71 -4.21 15.71 11.87
N LEU A 72 -2.95 15.30 11.77
CA LEU A 72 -1.86 15.77 12.63
C LEU A 72 -1.63 17.28 12.48
N ARG A 73 -1.57 17.79 11.25
CA ARG A 73 -1.41 19.23 10.99
C ARG A 73 -2.58 20.08 11.48
N ALA A 74 -3.79 19.54 11.48
CA ALA A 74 -4.98 20.24 11.97
C ALA A 74 -5.07 20.26 13.51
N ALA A 75 -4.37 19.35 14.18
CA ALA A 75 -4.34 19.26 15.65
C ALA A 75 -3.16 20.01 16.29
N ALA A 76 -2.20 20.47 15.49
CA ALA A 76 -1.05 21.28 15.90
C ALA A 76 -1.40 22.78 15.91
#